data_AF-A0A3C0GV57-F1
#
_entry.id   AF-A0A3C0GV57-F1
#
_cell.length_a   1.000
_cell.length_b   1.000
_cell.length_c   1.000
_cell.angle_alpha   90.00
_cell.angle_beta   90.00
_cell.angle_gamma   90.00
#
_symmetry.space_group_name_H-M   'P 1'
#
loop_
_entity.id
_entity.type
_entity.pdbx_description
1 polymer ?
#
loop_
_entity_poly.entity_id
_entity_poly.type
_entity_poly.pdbx_seq_one_letter_code
_entity_poly.pdbx_strand_id
1 'polypeptide(L)'
;MTLQHSHVPRVLHPLATSLALGLSLAALPAFAADHLVRDAAGYAAVAKTLQPGDTVILADGVWRDIDLLLRGTGKIGQPIKLTAQTPGKVILSGQSQLRLAGSYLEVSNLVFRDGWAPGGEVVSFRASSKEWATHSRVTGVVIDGYNKPDRQQSRSEERF
;
A
#
# COMPACT_ATOMS: atom_id res chain seq x y z
N MET A 1 -60.20 -56.43 47.14
CA MET A 1 -60.44 -55.31 48.07
C MET A 1 -59.27 -55.24 49.03
N THR A 2 -58.25 -54.46 48.69
CA THR A 2 -57.20 -53.98 49.61
C THR A 2 -56.48 -52.84 48.89
N LEU A 3 -56.63 -51.63 49.45
CA LEU A 3 -55.84 -50.43 49.16
C LEU A 3 -54.36 -50.68 49.54
N GLN A 4 -53.43 -49.86 49.04
CA GLN A 4 -52.44 -49.10 49.86
C GLN A 4 -51.20 -48.67 49.02
N HIS A 5 -51.06 -47.34 48.87
CA HIS A 5 -49.84 -46.52 48.92
C HIS A 5 -48.80 -46.46 47.78
N SER A 6 -48.86 -45.32 47.07
CA SER A 6 -47.81 -44.29 46.86
C SER A 6 -46.37 -44.67 46.49
N HIS A 7 -45.84 -44.04 45.44
CA HIS A 7 -44.67 -43.13 45.50
C HIS A 7 -44.51 -42.40 44.15
N VAL A 8 -44.45 -41.07 44.18
CA VAL A 8 -44.09 -40.24 43.00
C VAL A 8 -42.57 -40.07 43.00
N PRO A 9 -41.83 -40.51 41.98
CA PRO A 9 -40.41 -40.22 41.89
C PRO A 9 -40.19 -38.78 41.38
N ARG A 10 -39.37 -38.05 42.12
CA ARG A 10 -38.91 -36.69 41.84
C ARG A 10 -37.88 -36.76 40.71
N VAL A 11 -38.24 -36.27 39.52
CA VAL A 11 -37.34 -36.26 38.35
C VAL A 11 -36.28 -35.18 38.55
N LEU A 12 -35.03 -35.59 38.65
CA LEU A 12 -33.85 -34.73 38.75
C LEU A 12 -33.51 -34.23 37.34
N HIS A 13 -33.58 -32.92 37.09
CA HIS A 13 -33.13 -32.35 35.82
C HIS A 13 -31.58 -32.36 35.76
N PRO A 14 -30.95 -32.92 34.71
CA PRO A 14 -29.52 -32.77 34.54
C PRO A 14 -29.20 -31.35 34.08
N LEU A 15 -28.38 -30.63 34.85
CA LEU A 15 -27.73 -29.40 34.37
C LEU A 15 -26.79 -29.79 33.22
N ALA A 16 -27.18 -29.44 32.00
CA ALA A 16 -26.30 -29.50 30.85
C ALA A 16 -25.22 -28.41 30.98
N THR A 17 -24.03 -28.79 31.43
CA THR A 17 -22.81 -27.98 31.34
C THR A 17 -22.36 -27.93 29.88
N SER A 18 -22.77 -26.87 29.16
CA SER A 18 -22.23 -26.56 27.84
C SER A 18 -20.78 -26.09 27.95
N LEU A 19 -19.85 -26.97 27.62
CA LEU A 19 -18.42 -26.65 27.50
C LEU A 19 -18.21 -25.88 26.18
N ALA A 20 -18.25 -24.54 26.25
CA ALA A 20 -17.87 -23.69 25.13
C ALA A 20 -16.34 -23.73 24.96
N LEU A 21 -15.87 -24.56 24.03
CA LEU A 21 -14.46 -24.58 23.62
C LEU A 21 -14.18 -23.31 22.81
N GLY A 22 -13.73 -22.26 23.51
CA GLY A 22 -13.33 -21.00 22.90
C GLY A 22 -12.10 -21.19 22.01
N LEU A 23 -12.31 -21.26 20.70
CA LEU A 23 -11.23 -21.19 19.72
C LEU A 23 -10.73 -19.73 19.66
N SER A 24 -9.81 -19.37 20.56
CA SER A 24 -9.13 -18.08 20.49
C SER A 24 -8.28 -18.05 19.23
N LEU A 25 -8.75 -17.35 18.19
CA LEU A 25 -7.97 -17.07 16.98
C LEU A 25 -6.84 -16.11 17.39
N ALA A 26 -5.69 -16.67 17.77
CA ALA A 26 -4.50 -15.87 18.01
C ALA A 26 -4.11 -15.19 16.69
N ALA A 27 -4.21 -13.87 16.63
CA ALA A 27 -3.73 -13.09 15.49
C ALA A 27 -2.20 -13.28 15.42
N LEU A 28 -1.75 -14.06 14.44
CA LEU A 28 -0.32 -14.17 14.15
C LEU A 28 0.18 -12.78 13.77
N PRO A 29 1.32 -12.32 14.32
CA PRO A 29 1.91 -11.07 13.87
C PRO A 29 2.23 -11.21 12.38
N ALA A 30 1.64 -10.33 11.56
CA ALA A 30 2.03 -10.22 10.16
C ALA A 30 3.49 -9.75 10.13
N PHE A 31 4.38 -10.59 9.59
CA PHE A 31 5.75 -10.20 9.36
C PHE A 31 5.78 -9.17 8.23
N ALA A 32 6.47 -8.06 8.43
CA ALA A 32 6.78 -7.09 7.38
C ALA A 32 7.49 -7.80 6.23
N ALA A 33 6.96 -7.66 5.01
CA ALA A 33 7.49 -8.30 3.83
C ALA A 33 8.20 -7.32 2.88
N ASP A 34 9.29 -7.80 2.27
CA ASP A 34 9.98 -7.08 1.21
C ASP A 34 9.54 -7.62 -0.16
N HIS A 35 9.07 -6.71 -1.01
CA HIS A 35 8.52 -7.02 -2.33
C HIS A 35 9.38 -6.40 -3.43
N LEU A 36 10.30 -7.19 -4.00
CA LEU A 36 11.05 -6.77 -5.19
C LEU A 36 10.15 -6.87 -6.45
N VAL A 37 9.87 -5.73 -7.07
CA VAL A 37 9.07 -5.62 -8.29
C VAL A 37 9.93 -5.13 -9.45
N ARG A 38 9.72 -5.67 -10.65
CA ARG A 38 10.55 -5.39 -11.84
C ARG A 38 9.86 -4.57 -12.91
N ASP A 39 8.54 -4.42 -12.80
CA ASP A 39 7.72 -3.72 -13.78
C ASP A 39 6.44 -3.16 -13.13
N ALA A 40 5.69 -2.39 -13.92
CA ALA A 40 4.45 -1.76 -13.49
C ALA A 40 3.37 -2.77 -13.08
N ALA A 41 3.32 -3.95 -13.71
CA ALA A 41 2.34 -4.97 -13.40
C ALA A 41 2.62 -5.62 -12.04
N GLY A 42 3.88 -5.92 -11.75
CA GLY A 42 4.35 -6.39 -10.45
C GLY A 42 4.08 -5.38 -9.34
N TYR A 43 4.35 -4.09 -9.60
CA TYR A 43 3.99 -3.02 -8.67
C TYR A 43 2.48 -3.00 -8.40
N ALA A 44 1.65 -3.01 -9.44
CA ALA A 44 0.20 -2.95 -9.32
C ALA A 44 -0.40 -4.17 -8.60
N ALA A 45 0.23 -5.34 -8.71
CA ALA A 45 -0.17 -6.54 -7.98
C ALA A 45 0.12 -6.39 -6.49
N VAL A 46 1.34 -6.00 -6.12
CA VAL A 46 1.77 -5.84 -4.72
C VAL A 46 1.06 -4.68 -4.03
N ALA A 47 0.88 -3.55 -4.71
CA ALA A 47 0.28 -2.34 -4.13
C ALA A 47 -1.14 -2.54 -3.57
N LYS A 48 -1.85 -3.60 -4.01
CA LYS A 48 -3.20 -3.94 -3.53
C LYS A 48 -3.20 -4.71 -2.20
N THR A 49 -2.07 -5.28 -1.80
CA THR A 49 -1.98 -6.21 -0.67
C THR A 49 -1.09 -5.72 0.46
N LEU A 50 -0.54 -4.50 0.34
CA LEU A 50 0.40 -3.94 1.32
C LEU A 50 -0.20 -3.81 2.71
N GLN A 51 0.59 -4.21 3.70
CA GLN A 51 0.29 -4.15 5.12
C GLN A 51 1.30 -3.24 5.86
N PRO A 52 0.96 -2.74 7.06
CA PRO A 52 1.89 -1.95 7.86
C PRO A 52 3.25 -2.66 8.06
N GLY A 53 4.34 -1.98 7.71
CA GLY A 53 5.70 -2.50 7.78
C GLY A 53 6.27 -3.01 6.46
N ASP A 54 5.43 -3.30 5.47
CA ASP A 54 5.90 -3.81 4.17
C ASP A 54 6.75 -2.80 3.41
N THR A 55 7.72 -3.30 2.65
CA THR A 55 8.57 -2.52 1.76
C THR A 55 8.43 -2.99 0.32
N VAL A 56 8.02 -2.09 -0.57
CA VAL A 56 8.10 -2.29 -2.02
C VAL A 56 9.46 -1.80 -2.50
N ILE A 57 10.20 -2.68 -3.17
CA ILE A 57 11.53 -2.39 -3.72
C ILE A 57 11.40 -2.39 -5.24
N LEU A 58 11.60 -1.23 -5.87
CA LEU A 58 11.66 -1.13 -7.32
C LEU A 58 13.02 -1.61 -7.80
N ALA A 59 13.05 -2.60 -8.70
CA ALA A 59 14.30 -3.07 -9.30
C ALA A 59 14.99 -1.96 -10.10
N ASP A 60 16.33 -1.99 -10.11
CA ASP A 60 17.16 -1.06 -10.86
C ASP A 60 16.75 -1.01 -12.33
N GLY A 61 16.68 0.19 -12.89
CA GLY A 61 16.32 0.39 -14.30
C GLY A 61 15.47 1.63 -14.55
N VAL A 62 15.00 1.73 -15.79
CA VAL A 62 14.13 2.81 -16.25
C VAL A 62 12.68 2.36 -16.16
N TRP A 63 11.90 3.11 -15.38
CA TRP A 63 10.47 2.97 -15.21
C TRP A 63 9.81 4.12 -15.97
N ARG A 64 9.32 3.82 -17.17
CA ARG A 64 8.81 4.82 -18.11
C ARG A 64 7.29 4.91 -18.06
N ASP A 65 6.77 6.13 -18.14
CA ASP A 65 5.34 6.43 -18.28
C ASP A 65 4.48 5.80 -17.16
N ILE A 66 4.94 5.88 -15.90
CA ILE A 66 4.30 5.24 -14.75
C ILE A 66 3.69 6.24 -13.77
N ASP A 67 2.43 5.99 -13.39
CA ASP A 67 1.76 6.66 -12.27
C ASP A 67 1.90 5.79 -11.01
N LEU A 68 2.97 6.03 -10.23
CA LEU A 68 3.24 5.32 -8.99
C LEU A 68 2.35 5.86 -7.87
N LEU A 69 1.22 5.21 -7.62
CA LEU A 69 0.37 5.49 -6.46
C LEU A 69 0.74 4.54 -5.30
N LEU A 70 1.36 5.06 -4.25
CA LEU A 70 1.51 4.35 -2.98
C LEU A 70 0.31 4.69 -2.09
N ARG A 71 -0.55 3.69 -1.85
CA ARG A 71 -1.76 3.85 -1.05
C ARG A 71 -1.79 2.84 0.09
N GLY A 72 -2.11 3.30 1.29
CA GLY A 72 -2.26 2.43 2.46
C GLY A 72 -2.19 3.17 3.78
N THR A 73 -2.39 2.42 4.86
CA THR A 73 -2.37 2.94 6.24
C THR A 73 -1.31 2.17 7.01
N GLY A 74 -0.09 2.69 7.06
CA GLY A 74 0.96 2.20 7.94
C GLY A 74 0.69 2.55 9.41
N LYS A 75 1.67 2.28 10.28
CA LYS A 75 1.61 2.62 11.70
C LYS A 75 2.89 3.32 12.15
N ILE A 76 2.86 3.99 13.30
CA ILE A 76 4.06 4.49 13.96
C ILE A 76 5.04 3.32 14.15
N GLY A 77 6.28 3.48 13.66
CA GLY A 77 7.31 2.44 13.69
C GLY A 77 7.16 1.31 12.67
N GLN A 78 6.05 1.26 11.94
CA GLN A 78 5.77 0.27 10.87
C GLN A 78 5.14 0.97 9.65
N PRO A 79 5.84 1.94 9.03
CA PRO A 79 5.34 2.59 7.83
C PRO A 79 5.29 1.61 6.65
N ILE A 80 4.46 1.89 5.66
CA ILE A 80 4.52 1.21 4.37
C ILE A 80 5.55 1.94 3.52
N LYS A 81 6.53 1.22 2.98
CA LYS A 81 7.68 1.80 2.30
C LYS A 81 7.66 1.52 0.79
N LEU A 82 8.14 2.48 0.01
CA LEU A 82 8.49 2.33 -1.40
C LEU A 82 9.92 2.87 -1.59
N THR A 83 10.82 2.05 -2.11
CA THR A 83 12.22 2.46 -2.30
C THR A 83 12.83 1.87 -3.56
N ALA A 84 13.90 2.49 -4.05
CA ALA A 84 14.74 1.91 -5.08
C ALA A 84 15.58 0.75 -4.52
N GLN A 85 15.83 -0.27 -5.34
CA GLN A 85 16.76 -1.36 -5.03
C GLN A 85 18.16 -0.81 -4.74
N THR A 86 18.70 0.01 -5.65
CA THR A 86 19.93 0.78 -5.43
C THR A 86 19.62 2.27 -5.55
N PRO A 87 19.97 3.12 -4.55
CA PRO A 87 19.78 4.55 -4.63
C PRO A 87 20.39 5.16 -5.89
N GLY A 88 19.59 5.95 -6.62
CA GLY A 88 20.01 6.58 -7.87
C GLY A 88 19.90 5.72 -9.13
N LYS A 89 19.56 4.42 -9.02
CA LYS A 89 19.46 3.52 -10.19
C LYS A 89 18.03 3.22 -10.65
N VAL A 90 17.01 3.70 -9.93
CA VAL A 90 15.62 3.65 -10.38
C VAL A 90 15.24 5.00 -10.96
N ILE A 91 15.12 5.04 -12.29
CA ILE A 91 14.83 6.25 -13.05
C ILE A 91 13.38 6.25 -13.50
N LEU A 92 12.59 7.19 -13.00
CA LEU A 92 11.24 7.48 -13.43
C LEU A 92 11.30 8.50 -14.58
N SER A 93 10.90 8.07 -15.78
CA SER A 93 11.05 8.84 -17.02
C SER A 93 9.74 8.96 -17.82
N GLY A 94 9.75 9.77 -18.88
CA GLY A 94 8.56 10.01 -19.68
C GLY A 94 7.47 10.73 -18.89
N GLN A 95 6.22 10.26 -18.99
CA GLN A 95 5.08 10.83 -18.29
C GLN A 95 4.83 10.15 -16.95
N SER A 96 5.86 10.09 -16.10
CA SER A 96 5.78 9.48 -14.77
C SER A 96 5.50 10.48 -13.66
N GLN A 97 4.85 10.02 -12.59
CA GLN A 97 4.56 10.79 -11.37
C GLN A 97 4.45 9.86 -10.15
N LEU A 98 4.62 10.42 -8.95
CA LEU A 98 4.44 9.74 -7.67
C LEU A 98 3.28 10.36 -6.90
N ARG A 99 2.38 9.53 -6.39
CA ARG A 99 1.26 9.94 -5.55
C ARG A 99 1.20 9.11 -4.28
N LEU A 100 0.88 9.74 -3.17
CA LEU A 100 0.71 9.09 -1.88
C LEU A 100 -0.72 9.32 -1.37
N ALA A 101 -1.34 8.30 -0.77
CA ALA A 101 -2.64 8.43 -0.11
C ALA A 101 -2.79 7.49 1.10
N GLY A 102 -3.21 8.04 2.23
CA GLY A 102 -3.38 7.32 3.50
C GLY A 102 -2.49 7.87 4.61
N SER A 103 -1.82 7.01 5.38
CA SER A 103 -0.96 7.48 6.47
C SER A 103 0.26 6.61 6.73
N TYR A 104 1.31 7.19 7.32
CA TYR A 104 2.57 6.51 7.64
C TYR A 104 3.17 5.80 6.41
N LEU A 105 3.34 6.58 5.34
CA LEU A 105 3.96 6.13 4.11
C LEU A 105 5.36 6.73 3.99
N GLU A 106 6.32 5.95 3.52
CA GLU A 106 7.68 6.43 3.26
C GLU A 106 8.10 6.10 1.83
N VAL A 107 8.49 7.11 1.06
CA VAL A 107 9.05 6.92 -0.28
C VAL A 107 10.49 7.41 -0.30
N SER A 108 11.40 6.62 -0.88
CA SER A 108 12.81 6.98 -0.91
C SER A 108 13.59 6.57 -2.16
N ASN A 109 14.69 7.29 -2.41
CA ASN A 109 15.77 6.89 -3.32
C ASN A 109 15.40 6.78 -4.81
N LEU A 110 14.36 7.50 -5.25
CA LEU A 110 13.90 7.55 -6.65
C LEU A 110 14.49 8.75 -7.38
N VAL A 111 14.66 8.64 -8.70
CA VAL A 111 15.13 9.74 -9.56
C VAL A 111 14.11 9.99 -10.65
N PHE A 112 13.60 11.22 -10.75
CA PHE A 112 12.82 11.69 -11.90
C PHE A 112 13.73 12.46 -12.84
N ARG A 113 13.81 12.01 -14.11
CA ARG A 113 14.51 12.72 -15.20
C ARG A 113 14.01 12.23 -16.55
N ASP A 114 14.40 12.89 -17.64
CA ASP A 114 14.04 12.49 -19.01
C ASP A 114 12.51 12.43 -19.24
N GLY A 115 11.77 13.42 -18.73
CA GLY A 115 10.31 13.42 -18.76
C GLY A 115 9.65 14.63 -18.10
N TRP A 116 8.35 14.52 -17.84
CA TRP A 116 7.54 15.52 -17.14
C TRP A 116 6.31 14.88 -16.48
N ALA A 117 5.76 15.53 -15.45
CA ALA A 117 4.54 15.04 -14.81
C ALA A 117 3.28 15.40 -15.63
N PRO A 118 2.43 14.44 -16.02
CA PRO A 118 1.21 14.72 -16.78
C PRO A 118 0.16 15.46 -15.93
N GLY A 119 0.08 15.18 -14.62
CA GLY A 119 -0.84 15.84 -13.69
C GLY A 119 -0.42 17.26 -13.28
N GLY A 120 0.79 17.69 -13.61
CA GLY A 120 1.37 18.96 -13.16
C GLY A 120 2.16 18.85 -11.86
N GLU A 121 1.97 17.80 -11.07
CA GLU A 121 2.77 17.50 -9.88
C GLU A 121 3.63 16.24 -10.09
N VAL A 122 4.95 16.36 -9.92
CA VAL A 122 5.88 15.21 -9.95
C VAL A 122 5.66 14.29 -8.74
N VAL A 123 5.47 14.90 -7.57
CA VAL A 123 5.19 14.23 -6.30
C VAL A 123 3.96 14.87 -5.67
N SER A 124 2.93 14.07 -5.38
CA SER A 124 1.69 14.53 -4.76
C SER A 124 1.38 13.75 -3.48
N PHE A 125 1.07 14.46 -2.39
CA PHE A 125 0.63 13.88 -1.12
C PHE A 125 -0.89 13.67 -1.09
N ARG A 126 -1.49 13.36 -2.25
CA ARG A 126 -2.89 12.97 -2.39
C ARG A 126 -3.10 12.17 -3.67
N ALA A 127 -4.06 11.25 -3.65
CA ALA A 127 -4.54 10.59 -4.86
C ALA A 127 -5.67 11.38 -5.54
N SER A 128 -6.46 12.11 -4.76
CA SER A 128 -7.61 12.91 -5.19
C SER A 128 -7.87 14.05 -4.20
N SER A 129 -8.86 14.91 -4.44
CA SER A 129 -9.22 15.97 -3.47
C SER A 129 -9.71 15.45 -2.12
N LYS A 130 -10.10 14.17 -2.03
CA LYS A 130 -10.66 13.53 -0.85
C LYS A 130 -9.68 12.56 -0.17
N GLU A 131 -8.59 12.20 -0.83
CA GLU A 131 -7.69 11.12 -0.39
C GLU A 131 -6.27 11.65 -0.24
N TRP A 132 -5.93 12.09 0.97
CA TRP A 132 -4.64 12.70 1.33
C TRP A 132 -3.69 11.71 1.98
N ALA A 133 -2.39 11.98 1.89
CA ALA A 133 -1.36 11.34 2.69
C ALA A 133 -1.04 12.18 3.94
N THR A 134 -0.99 11.54 5.11
CA THR A 134 -0.64 12.18 6.38
C THR A 134 0.48 11.41 7.07
N HIS A 135 1.26 12.06 7.94
CA HIS A 135 2.38 11.40 8.65
C HIS A 135 3.31 10.63 7.72
N SER A 136 3.51 11.15 6.51
CA SER A 136 4.22 10.48 5.42
C SER A 136 5.46 11.27 5.05
N ARG A 137 6.47 10.58 4.50
CA ARG A 137 7.77 11.17 4.19
C ARG A 137 8.21 10.78 2.78
N VAL A 138 8.73 11.77 2.06
CA VAL A 138 9.48 11.56 0.81
C VAL A 138 10.91 12.02 1.08
N THR A 139 11.91 11.19 0.80
CA THR A 139 13.31 11.49 1.16
C THR A 139 14.31 10.86 0.19
N GLY A 140 15.44 11.52 -0.08
CA GLY A 140 16.43 10.99 -1.04
C GLY A 140 15.89 10.89 -2.48
N VAL A 141 14.90 11.71 -2.83
CA VAL A 141 14.36 11.78 -4.19
C VAL A 141 15.04 12.91 -4.94
N VAL A 142 15.43 12.64 -6.18
CA VAL A 142 16.01 13.62 -7.12
C VAL A 142 14.98 13.93 -8.21
N ILE A 143 14.81 15.21 -8.54
CA ILE A 143 14.03 15.67 -9.70
C ILE A 143 14.97 16.53 -10.53
N ASP A 144 15.39 16.01 -11.68
CA ASP A 144 16.40 16.62 -12.54
C ASP A 144 15.86 16.85 -13.94
N GLY A 145 15.79 18.12 -14.36
CA GLY A 145 15.34 18.51 -15.70
C GLY A 145 13.91 18.07 -16.07
N TYR A 146 13.06 17.68 -15.11
CA TYR A 146 11.77 17.02 -15.34
C TYR A 146 10.62 17.99 -15.66
N ASN A 147 10.83 18.81 -16.69
CA ASN A 147 9.98 19.95 -17.03
C ASN A 147 9.04 19.64 -18.19
N LYS A 148 7.80 20.12 -18.10
CA LYS A 148 6.84 20.01 -19.22
C LYS A 148 7.35 20.81 -20.42
N PRO A 149 7.35 20.25 -21.65
CA PRO A 149 7.70 20.99 -22.86
C PRO A 149 6.79 22.21 -23.04
N ASP A 150 7.36 23.32 -23.50
CA ASP A 150 6.58 24.53 -23.78
C ASP A 150 5.61 24.30 -24.96
N ARG A 151 4.41 24.86 -24.85
CA ARG A 151 3.32 24.75 -25.84
C ARG A 151 3.71 25.35 -27.20
N GLN A 152 4.71 26.23 -27.25
CA GLN A 152 5.23 26.82 -28.49
C GLN A 152 6.10 25.85 -29.29
N GLN A 153 6.72 24.86 -28.63
CA GLN A 153 7.67 23.94 -29.26
C GLN A 153 6.97 22.81 -30.05
N SER A 154 5.74 22.45 -29.67
CA SER A 154 4.94 21.43 -30.37
C SER A 154 4.32 21.92 -31.69
N ARG A 155 4.27 23.24 -31.96
CA ARG A 155 3.66 23.80 -33.19
C ARG A 155 4.65 23.92 -34.35
N SER A 156 5.95 23.93 -34.08
CA SER A 156 7.00 24.03 -35.11
C SER A 156 7.37 22.70 -35.75
N GLU A 157 7.06 21.57 -35.11
CA GLU A 157 7.41 20.22 -35.61
C GLU A 157 6.34 19.61 -36.53
N GLU A 158 5.12 20.16 -36.56
CA GLU A 158 4.05 19.75 -37.49
C GLU A 158 4.11 20.50 -38.85
N ARG A 159 5.16 21.28 -39.09
CA ARG A 159 5.36 22.07 -40.32
C ARG A 159 6.63 21.70 -41.08
N PHE A 160 6.97 20.41 -41.12
CA PHE A 160 7.98 19.88 -42.03
C PHE A 160 7.53 18.56 -42.65
#